data_AF-A0A2W4QZA1-F1
#
_entry.id   AF-A0A2W4QZA1-F1
#
_cell.length_a   1.000
_cell.length_b   1.000
_cell.length_c   1.000
_cell.angle_alpha   90.00
_cell.angle_beta   90.00
_cell.angle_gamma   90.00
#
_symmetry.space_group_name_H-M   'P 1'
#
loop_
_entity.id
_entity.type
_entity.pdbx_description
1 polymer ?
#
loop_
_entity_poly.entity_id
_entity_poly.type
_entity_poly.pdbx_seq_one_letter_code
_entity_poly.pdbx_strand_id
1 'polypeptide(L)' 'RVKCCKKAPYQQDAVRGLMSDARVATWLGIPSVVVGVPMRGKHAPLETIHLDDLQATFQLILEFLNRPLPDLSRG' A
#
# COMPACT_ATOMS: atom_id res chain seq x y z
N ARG A 1 11.46 6.04 23.89
CA ARG A 1 10.70 4.76 23.88
C ARG A 1 9.71 4.81 22.73
N VAL A 2 10.07 4.29 21.55
CA VAL A 2 9.22 4.30 20.36
C VAL A 2 7.99 3.46 20.67
N LYS A 3 6.79 4.05 20.62
CA LYS A 3 5.52 3.30 20.74
C LYS A 3 5.54 2.22 19.66
N CYS A 4 5.40 0.96 20.08
CA CYS A 4 5.26 -0.15 19.16
C CYS A 4 4.12 0.17 18.19
N CYS A 5 4.46 0.26 16.90
CA CYS A 5 3.55 0.47 15.80
C CYS A 5 2.42 -0.57 15.90
N LYS A 6 1.16 -0.12 15.91
CA LYS A 6 0.01 -1.04 15.78
C LYS A 6 0.28 -1.95 14.57
N LYS A 7 0.27 -3.27 14.76
CA LYS A 7 0.39 -4.24 13.67
C LYS A 7 -0.87 -4.12 12.80
N ALA A 8 -0.76 -3.44 11.66
CA ALA A 8 -1.82 -3.42 10.67
C ALA A 8 -1.84 -4.79 9.97
N PRO A 9 -3.00 -5.46 9.85
CA PRO A 9 -3.10 -6.65 9.03
C PRO A 9 -2.81 -6.25 7.57
N TYR A 10 -2.01 -7.06 6.88
CA TYR A 10 -1.70 -6.84 5.47
C TYR A 10 -1.77 -8.17 4.72
N GLN A 11 -1.95 -8.08 3.41
CA GLN A 11 -1.91 -9.20 2.48
C GLN A 11 -0.82 -8.94 1.44
N GLN A 12 -0.25 -10.01 0.91
CA GLN A 12 0.64 -9.93 -0.26
C GLN A 12 -0.17 -10.32 -1.48
N ASP A 13 -0.14 -9.44 -2.49
CA ASP A 13 -0.74 -9.77 -3.77
C ASP A 13 0.16 -10.78 -4.51
N ALA A 14 -0.22 -12.05 -4.44
CA ALA A 14 0.54 -13.16 -5.00
C ALA A 14 0.18 -13.36 -6.48
N VAL A 15 0.42 -12.35 -7.31
CA VAL A 15 0.21 -12.45 -8.75
C VAL A 15 1.39 -13.19 -9.40
N ARG A 16 1.08 -14.19 -10.23
CA ARG A 16 2.02 -14.79 -11.19
C ARG A 16 1.77 -14.17 -12.57
N GLY A 17 2.54 -13.14 -12.94
CA GLY A 17 2.43 -12.44 -14.23
C GLY A 17 2.71 -10.94 -14.13
N LEU A 18 2.79 -10.27 -15.28
CA LEU A 18 2.99 -8.81 -15.34
C LEU A 18 1.67 -8.09 -15.03
N MET A 19 1.60 -7.47 -13.85
CA MET A 19 0.64 -6.40 -13.58
C MET A 19 1.43 -5.08 -13.60
N SER A 20 1.18 -4.23 -14.60
CA SER A 20 1.84 -2.94 -14.71
C SER A 20 1.16 -1.94 -13.78
N ASP A 21 1.57 -1.94 -12.51
CA ASP A 21 1.22 -0.87 -11.58
C ASP A 21 2.17 0.33 -11.73
N ALA A 22 1.94 1.38 -10.93
CA ALA A 22 2.79 2.57 -10.83
C ALA A 22 4.25 2.30 -10.41
N ARG A 23 4.70 1.03 -10.34
CA ARG A 23 6.13 0.65 -10.30
C ARG A 23 6.95 1.20 -11.48
N VAL A 24 6.32 1.85 -12.47
CA VAL A 24 6.97 2.79 -13.39
C VAL A 24 7.86 3.83 -12.66
N ALA A 25 7.55 4.22 -11.42
CA ALA A 25 8.39 5.13 -10.63
C ALA A 25 9.73 4.52 -10.16
N THR A 26 9.95 3.20 -10.33
CA THR A 26 11.22 2.54 -9.96
C THR A 26 12.42 3.20 -10.65
N TRP A 27 12.23 3.68 -11.88
CA TRP A 27 13.26 4.40 -12.65
C TRP A 27 13.69 5.74 -12.03
N LEU A 28 12.85 6.34 -11.19
CA LEU A 28 13.13 7.61 -10.53
C LEU A 28 14.03 7.45 -9.30
N GLY A 29 14.37 6.22 -8.89
CA GLY A 29 15.18 5.97 -7.70
C GLY A 29 14.52 6.35 -6.38
N ILE A 30 13.22 6.68 -6.41
CA ILE A 30 12.43 7.05 -5.24
C ILE A 30 11.97 5.77 -4.56
N PRO A 31 12.29 5.56 -3.26
CA PRO A 31 11.72 4.47 -2.49
C PRO A 31 10.19 4.54 -2.53
N SER A 32 9.59 3.58 -3.24
CA SER A 32 8.17 3.57 -3.55
C SER A 32 7.58 2.22 -3.18
N VAL A 33 6.36 2.22 -2.66
CA VAL A 33 5.59 1.00 -2.39
C VAL A 33 4.22 1.13 -3.04
N VAL A 34 3.74 0.05 -3.65
CA VAL A 34 2.37 -0.03 -4.17
C VAL A 34 1.50 -0.65 -3.08
N VAL A 35 0.41 0.03 -2.75
CA VAL A 35 -0.63 -0.45 -1.83
C VAL A 35 -1.91 -0.62 -2.62
N GLY A 36 -2.54 -1.78 -2.51
CA GLY A 36 -3.80 -2.09 -3.18
C GLY A 36 -4.95 -2.28 -2.17
N VAL A 37 -6.18 -2.09 -2.64
CA VAL A 37 -7.39 -2.54 -1.95
C VAL A 37 -7.90 -3.80 -2.66
N PRO A 38 -8.09 -4.92 -1.97
CA PRO A 38 -8.67 -6.12 -2.56
C PRO A 38 -10.02 -5.82 -3.22
N MET A 39 -10.17 -6.24 -4.47
CA MET A 39 -11.38 -6.00 -5.25
C MET A 39 -11.70 -7.19 -6.16
N ARG A 40 -12.97 -7.29 -6.56
CA ARG A 40 -13.42 -8.21 -7.61
C ARG A 40 -13.94 -7.44 -8.81
N GLY A 41 -13.65 -7.99 -9.99
CA GLY A 41 -14.11 -7.44 -11.25
C GLY A 41 -13.33 -6.22 -11.72
N LYS A 42 -12.03 -6.09 -11.41
CA LYS A 42 -11.18 -5.01 -11.95
C LYS A 42 -11.38 -4.92 -13.48
N HIS A 43 -11.81 -3.74 -13.98
CA HIS A 43 -12.24 -3.47 -15.37
C HIS A 43 -13.62 -3.97 -15.82
N ALA A 44 -14.41 -4.58 -14.92
CA ALA A 44 -15.79 -4.93 -15.21
C ALA A 44 -16.72 -3.71 -15.04
N PRO A 45 -17.90 -3.69 -15.68
CA PRO A 45 -18.89 -2.63 -15.49
C PRO A 45 -19.35 -2.44 -14.04
N LEU A 46 -19.19 -3.47 -13.21
CA LEU A 46 -19.43 -3.42 -11.77
C LEU A 46 -18.21 -3.97 -11.04
N GLU A 47 -17.61 -3.11 -10.21
CA GLU A 47 -16.51 -3.46 -9.32
C GLU A 47 -17.03 -3.56 -7.89
N THR A 48 -16.45 -4.48 -7.11
CA THR A 48 -16.86 -4.70 -5.71
C THR A 48 -15.65 -4.75 -4.80
N ILE A 49 -15.78 -4.11 -3.65
CA ILE A 49 -14.77 -4.03 -2.58
C ILE A 49 -15.43 -4.32 -1.24
N HIS A 50 -14.65 -4.83 -0.28
CA HIS A 50 -15.12 -4.94 1.10
C HIS A 50 -14.90 -3.62 1.83
N LEU A 51 -15.90 -3.14 2.59
CA LEU A 51 -15.79 -1.85 3.28
C LEU A 51 -14.72 -1.85 4.38
N ASP A 52 -14.54 -2.98 5.07
CA ASP A 52 -13.48 -3.09 6.08
C ASP A 52 -12.07 -3.03 5.47
N ASP A 53 -11.87 -3.59 4.27
CA ASP A 53 -10.60 -3.52 3.56
C ASP A 53 -10.30 -2.07 3.13
N LEU A 54 -11.32 -1.36 2.65
CA LEU A 54 -11.22 0.06 2.34
C LEU A 54 -10.81 0.86 3.59
N GLN A 55 -11.51 0.66 4.70
CA GLN A 55 -11.22 1.34 5.96
C GLN A 55 -9.80 1.04 6.46
N ALA A 56 -9.39 -0.24 6.44
CA ALA A 56 -8.06 -0.67 6.87
C ALA A 56 -6.95 -0.03 6.02
N THR A 57 -7.13 0.05 4.69
CA THR A 57 -6.18 0.71 3.81
C THR A 57 -6.07 2.20 4.09
N PHE A 58 -7.19 2.90 4.32
CA PHE A 58 -7.14 4.32 4.71
C PHE A 58 -6.41 4.52 6.04
N GLN A 59 -6.66 3.66 7.04
CA GLN A 59 -5.95 3.73 8.31
C GLN A 59 -4.44 3.53 8.15
N LEU A 60 -4.01 2.63 7.26
CA LEU A 60 -2.59 2.43 6.96
C LEU A 60 -1.94 3.68 6.36
N ILE A 61 -2.61 4.32 5.39
CA ILE A 61 -2.10 5.54 4.74
C ILE A 61 -2.01 6.69 5.76
N LEU A 62 -3.06 6.89 6.56
CA LEU A 62 -3.08 7.93 7.60
C LEU A 62 -1.99 7.70 8.65
N GLU A 63 -1.81 6.46 9.09
CA GLU A 63 -0.74 6.11 10.03
C GLU A 63 0.64 6.39 9.43
N PHE A 64 0.86 6.11 8.14
CA PHE A 64 2.12 6.42 7.46
C PHE A 64 2.36 7.93 7.38
N LEU A 65 1.35 8.72 6.97
CA LEU A 65 1.46 10.18 6.85
C LEU A 65 1.72 10.87 8.19
N ASN A 66 1.24 10.30 9.30
CA ASN A 66 1.43 10.83 10.64
C ASN A 66 2.74 10.36 11.32
N ARG A 67 3.50 9.47 10.68
CA ARG A 67 4.80 9.04 11.21
C ARG A 67 5.88 10.00 10.74
N PRO A 68 6.86 10.33 11.62
CA PRO A 68 8.05 11.02 11.16
C PRO A 68 8.72 10.15 10.11
N LEU A 69 9.06 10.76 8.96
CA LEU A 69 9.85 10.06 7.95
C LEU A 69 11.17 9.63 8.59
N PRO A 70 11.59 8.37 8.38
CA PRO A 70 12.91 7.95 8.83
C PRO A 70 13.95 8.83 8.14
N ASP A 71 15.08 9.05 8.82
CA ASP A 71 16.20 9.70 8.18
C ASP A 71 16.59 8.88 6.94
N LEU A 72 16.57 9.55 5.78
CA LEU A 72 16.94 8.97 4.49
C LEU A 72 18.40 9.25 4.15
N SER A 73 19.15 9.91 5.04
CA SER A 73 20.59 10.06 4.91
C SER A 73 21.22 8.67 4.84
N ARG A 74 21.81 8.37 3.69
CA ARG A 74 22.75 7.25 3.59
C ARG A 74 24.08 7.81 4.08
N GLY A 75 24.72 7.09 5.01
CA GLY A 75 26.00 7.48 5.60
C GLY A 75 27.07 7.81 4.58
#